data_AF-A0A5D2YFB7-F1
#
_entry.id   AF-A0A5D2YFB7-F1
#
_cell.length_a   1.000
_cell.length_b   1.000
_cell.length_c   1.000
_cell.angle_alpha   90.00
_cell.angle_beta   90.00
_cell.angle_gamma   90.00
#
_symmetry.space_group_name_H-M   'P 1'
#
loop_
_entity.id
_entity.type
_entity.pdbx_description
1 polymer ?
#
loop_
_entity_poly.entity_id
_entity_poly.type
_entity_poly.pdbx_seq_one_letter_code
_entity_poly.pdbx_strand_id
1 'polypeptide(L)'
;CYICLLEYEEGDRMRISACNHEFHRTCIDKWLKEVHREDFKRTGISTLVTVGVRDIQGEGFLDQFSGLADSVFLDRPQPWLAIPSA
;
A
#
# COMPACT_ATOMS: atom_id res chain seq x y z
N CYS A 1 -13.55 13.01 -2.13
CA CYS A 1 -12.47 12.32 -1.38
C CYS A 1 -12.16 13.02 -0.06
N TYR A 2 -12.20 12.31 1.08
CA TYR A 2 -11.92 12.89 2.41
C TYR A 2 -10.47 13.34 2.63
N ILE A 3 -9.54 12.93 1.77
CA ILE A 3 -8.12 13.32 1.88
C ILE A 3 -7.87 14.69 1.23
N CYS A 4 -8.37 14.92 0.02
CA CYS A 4 -8.19 16.19 -0.70
C CYS A 4 -9.38 17.14 -0.61
N LEU A 5 -10.51 16.69 -0.05
CA LEU A 5 -11.78 17.43 0.07
C LEU A 5 -12.43 17.84 -1.26
N LEU A 6 -12.03 17.25 -2.38
CA LEU A 6 -12.63 17.46 -3.71
C LEU A 6 -13.75 16.44 -4.00
N GLU A 7 -14.65 16.81 -4.92
CA GLU A 7 -15.69 15.92 -5.46
C GLU A 7 -15.08 14.80 -6.33
N TYR A 8 -15.89 13.80 -6.66
CA TYR A 8 -15.50 12.70 -7.55
C TYR A 8 -16.00 12.96 -8.96
N GLU A 9 -15.11 12.82 -9.94
CA GLU A 9 -15.39 13.07 -11.34
C GLU A 9 -15.33 11.77 -12.16
N GLU A 10 -16.00 11.78 -13.32
CA GLU A 10 -15.97 10.64 -14.25
C GLU A 10 -14.55 10.43 -14.78
N GLY A 11 -14.00 9.23 -14.58
CA GLY A 11 -12.61 8.90 -14.91
C GLY A 11 -11.66 8.87 -13.70
N ASP A 12 -12.13 9.27 -12.51
CA ASP A 12 -11.34 9.15 -11.29
C ASP A 12 -11.01 7.70 -10.94
N ARG A 13 -9.72 7.44 -10.68
CA ARG A 13 -9.27 6.14 -10.18
C ARG A 13 -9.53 6.09 -8.68
N MET A 14 -10.53 5.31 -8.30
CA MET A 14 -10.98 5.17 -6.92
C MET A 14 -10.41 3.92 -6.25
N ARG A 15 -10.20 4.00 -4.94
CA ARG A 15 -9.88 2.85 -4.09
C ARG A 15 -10.93 2.74 -3.00
N ILE A 16 -11.57 1.59 -2.94
CA ILE A 16 -12.52 1.26 -1.88
C ILE A 16 -11.78 0.42 -0.85
N SER A 17 -11.71 0.92 0.37
CA SER A 17 -11.09 0.22 1.49
C SER A 17 -12.01 -0.89 2.03
N ALA A 18 -11.47 -1.84 2.79
CA ALA A 18 -12.27 -2.91 3.40
C ALA A 18 -13.36 -2.40 4.37
N CYS A 19 -13.20 -1.17 4.89
CA CYS A 19 -14.22 -0.47 5.69
C CYS A 19 -15.19 0.36 4.83
N ASN A 20 -15.24 0.09 3.52
CA ASN A 20 -16.17 0.67 2.55
C ASN A 20 -16.06 2.20 2.34
N HIS A 21 -14.96 2.80 2.80
CA HIS A 21 -14.65 4.19 2.49
C HIS A 21 -13.94 4.29 1.14
N GLU A 22 -14.33 5.31 0.37
CA GLU A 22 -13.82 5.58 -0.95
C GLU A 22 -12.83 6.76 -0.92
N PHE A 23 -11.73 6.62 -1.65
CA PHE A 23 -10.74 7.67 -1.82
C PHE A 23 -10.22 7.68 -3.25
N HIS A 24 -9.76 8.83 -3.74
CA HIS A 24 -8.91 8.86 -4.92
C HIS A 24 -7.68 8.00 -4.66
N ARG A 25 -7.35 7.12 -5.60
CA ARG A 25 -6.20 6.22 -5.52
C ARG A 25 -4.92 6.99 -5.25
N THR A 26 -4.72 8.10 -5.95
CA THR A 26 -3.56 8.99 -5.78
C THR A 26 -3.48 9.58 -4.38
N CYS A 27 -4.61 10.01 -3.81
CA CYS A 27 -4.65 10.60 -2.48
C CYS A 27 -4.33 9.57 -1.40
N ILE A 28 -4.95 8.39 -1.43
CA ILE A 28 -4.70 7.36 -0.42
C ILE A 28 -3.29 6.76 -0.55
N ASP A 29 -2.81 6.52 -1.77
CA ASP A 29 -1.47 5.97 -2.00
C ASP A 29 -0.39 6.97 -1.55
N LYS A 30 -0.58 8.27 -1.82
CA LYS A 30 0.32 9.33 -1.33
C LYS A 30 0.33 9.39 0.19
N TRP A 31 -0.85 9.42 0.82
CA TRP A 31 -0.98 9.48 2.27
C TRP A 31 -0.30 8.29 2.97
N LEU A 32 -0.57 7.05 2.52
CA LEU A 32 0.05 5.84 3.07
C LEU A 32 1.58 5.87 2.93
N LYS A 33 2.09 6.34 1.80
CA LYS A 33 3.55 6.37 1.57
C LYS A 33 4.26 7.46 2.36
N GLU A 34 3.66 8.63 2.49
CA GLU A 34 4.28 9.80 3.12
C GLU A 34 4.34 9.67 4.64
N VAL A 35 3.23 9.30 5.29
CA VAL A 35 3.16 9.15 6.75
C VAL A 35 4.22 8.16 7.25
N HIS A 36 4.29 6.98 6.65
CA HIS A 36 5.29 5.97 7.04
C HIS A 36 6.72 6.41 6.72
N ARG A 37 6.96 7.13 5.62
CA ARG A 37 8.31 7.66 5.31
C ARG A 37 8.79 8.67 6.34
N GLU A 38 7.92 9.56 6.81
CA GLU A 38 8.27 10.55 7.83
C GLU A 38 8.57 9.88 9.17
N ASP A 39 7.79 8.87 9.54
CA ASP A 39 8.03 8.07 10.73
C ASP A 39 9.40 7.37 10.67
N PHE A 40 9.75 6.74 9.55
CA PHE A 40 11.06 6.09 9.39
C PHE A 40 12.24 7.04 9.35
N LYS A 41 12.05 8.27 8.87
CA LYS A 41 13.05 9.34 8.99
C LYS A 41 13.25 9.72 10.44
N ARG A 42 12.17 9.92 11.19
CA ARG A 42 12.21 10.32 12.61
C ARG A 42 12.87 9.26 13.49
N THR A 43 12.67 7.98 13.20
CA THR A 43 13.30 6.88 13.94
C THR A 43 14.71 6.54 13.46
N GLY A 44 15.18 7.16 12.36
CA GLY A 44 16.53 6.94 11.83
C GLY A 44 16.72 5.65 11.04
N ILE A 45 15.65 4.87 10.77
CA ILE A 45 15.75 3.57 10.06
C ILE A 45 15.47 3.68 8.56
N SER A 46 15.34 4.89 8.03
CA SER A 46 15.00 5.13 6.61
C SER A 46 15.95 4.49 5.59
N THR A 47 17.20 4.17 5.97
CA THR A 47 18.16 3.47 5.12
C THR A 47 18.01 1.95 5.14
N LEU A 48 17.32 1.40 6.14
CA LEU A 48 17.09 -0.03 6.34
C LEU A 48 15.72 -0.48 5.84
N VAL A 49 14.77 0.44 5.70
CA VAL A 49 13.37 0.14 5.36
C VAL A 49 12.98 0.75 4.01
N THR A 50 12.43 -0.07 3.11
CA THR A 50 11.84 0.39 1.84
C THR A 50 10.31 0.29 1.92
N VAL A 51 9.61 1.33 1.48
CA VAL A 51 8.13 1.42 1.54
C VAL A 51 7.54 1.52 0.14
N GLY A 52 6.60 0.63 -0.16
CA GLY A 52 5.81 0.64 -1.39
C GLY A 52 4.32 0.47 -1.08
N VAL A 53 3.46 1.02 -1.94
CA VAL A 53 2.01 0.82 -1.88
C VAL A 53 1.61 -0.07 -3.05
N ARG A 54 1.09 -1.26 -2.74
CA ARG A 54 0.63 -2.26 -3.72
C ARG A 54 -0.52 -3.06 -3.13
N ASP A 55 -1.45 -3.46 -3.98
CA ASP A 55 -2.46 -4.45 -3.59
C ASP A 55 -1.90 -5.86 -3.80
N ILE A 56 -1.25 -6.41 -2.79
CA ILE A 56 -0.66 -7.75 -2.87
C ILE A 56 -1.68 -8.88 -2.87
N GLN A 57 -2.95 -8.63 -2.50
CA GLN A 57 -3.99 -9.67 -2.55
C GLN A 57 -4.54 -9.83 -3.97
N GLY A 58 -4.63 -8.75 -4.74
CA GLY A 58 -5.10 -8.78 -6.13
C GLY A 58 -4.00 -8.86 -7.18
N GLU A 59 -2.86 -8.21 -6.94
CA GLU A 59 -1.75 -8.09 -7.91
C GLU A 59 -0.48 -8.88 -7.50
N GLY A 60 -0.47 -9.51 -6.33
CA GLY A 60 0.70 -10.21 -5.79
C GLY A 60 1.90 -9.30 -5.44
N PHE A 61 3.04 -9.90 -5.08
CA PHE A 61 4.32 -9.19 -4.97
C PHE A 61 4.90 -8.89 -6.37
N LEU A 62 5.91 -8.00 -6.43
CA LEU A 62 6.63 -7.74 -7.68
C LEU A 62 7.68 -8.84 -7.91
N ASP A 63 7.78 -9.34 -9.14
CA ASP A 63 8.74 -10.40 -9.52
C ASP A 63 10.20 -10.05 -9.17
N GLN A 64 10.55 -8.76 -9.16
CA GLN A 64 11.88 -8.28 -8.75
C GLN A 64 12.27 -8.67 -7.32
N PHE A 65 11.31 -9.06 -6.47
CA PHE A 65 11.55 -9.49 -5.10
C PHE A 65 11.60 -11.02 -4.94
N SER A 66 11.34 -11.78 -6.01
CA SER A 66 11.32 -13.24 -5.97
C SER A 66 12.67 -13.80 -5.52
N GLY A 67 12.66 -14.61 -4.47
CA GLY A 67 13.86 -15.24 -3.89
C GLY A 67 14.80 -14.28 -3.13
N LEU A 68 14.40 -13.02 -2.88
CA LEU A 68 15.23 -12.05 -2.15
C LEU A 68 14.95 -11.99 -0.65
N ALA A 69 13.83 -12.54 -0.18
CA ALA A 69 13.41 -12.49 1.21
C ALA A 69 13.54 -13.84 1.90
N ASP A 70 14.15 -13.87 3.09
CA ASP A 70 14.21 -15.06 3.94
C ASP A 70 12.89 -15.34 4.67
N SER A 71 12.08 -14.30 4.87
CA SER A 71 10.81 -14.39 5.58
C SER A 71 9.83 -13.32 5.12
N VAL A 72 8.53 -13.65 5.14
CA VAL A 72 7.44 -12.75 4.76
C VAL A 72 6.40 -12.74 5.90
N PHE A 73 6.01 -11.53 6.34
CA PHE A 73 4.96 -11.33 7.33
C PHE A 73 3.73 -10.69 6.68
N LEU A 74 2.56 -11.32 6.81
CA LEU A 74 1.31 -10.91 6.14
C LEU A 74 0.21 -10.59 7.16
N ASP A 75 0.08 -9.32 7.52
CA ASP A 75 -1.02 -8.82 8.37
C ASP A 75 -2.19 -8.28 7.52
N ARG A 76 -2.81 -9.19 6.75
CA ARG A 76 -3.93 -8.89 5.84
C ARG A 76 -5.12 -9.80 6.19
N PRO A 77 -6.37 -9.39 5.90
CA PRO A 77 -7.55 -10.21 6.22
C PRO A 77 -7.61 -11.54 5.44
N GLN A 78 -7.02 -11.60 4.24
CA GLN A 78 -6.95 -12.81 3.42
C GLN A 78 -5.51 -13.05 2.93
N PRO A 79 -4.57 -13.42 3.83
CA PRO A 79 -3.15 -13.49 3.50
C PRO A 79 -2.85 -14.56 2.45
N TRP A 80 -3.66 -15.63 2.39
CA TRP A 80 -3.50 -16.73 1.42
C TRP A 80 -3.58 -16.28 -0.04
N LEU A 81 -4.26 -15.17 -0.34
CA LEU A 81 -4.32 -14.64 -1.71
C LEU A 81 -2.96 -14.13 -2.20
N ALA A 82 -2.09 -13.68 -1.29
CA ALA A 82 -0.76 -13.17 -1.64
C ALA A 82 0.32 -14.26 -1.69
N ILE A 83 0.11 -15.40 -1.03
CA ILE A 83 1.09 -16.49 -0.89
C ILE A 83 1.64 -16.99 -2.23
N PRO A 84 0.83 -17.21 -3.29
CA PRO A 84 1.37 -17.71 -4.57
C PRO A 84 2.38 -16.78 -5.25
N SER A 85 2.41 -15.51 -4.85
CA SER A 85 3.34 -14.50 -5.38
C SER A 85 4.49 -14.17 -4.42
N ALA A 86 4.51 -14.77 -3.22
CA ALA A 86 5.43 -14.45 -2.14
C ALA A 86 6.79 -15.16 -2.30
#